data_AF-A0A015JB45-F1
#
_entry.id   AF-A0A015JB45-F1
#
_cell.length_a   1.000
_cell.length_b   1.000
_cell.length_c   1.000
_cell.angle_alpha   90.00
_cell.angle_beta   90.00
_cell.angle_gamma   90.00
#
_symmetry.space_group_name_H-M   'P 1'
#
loop_
_entity.id
_entity.type
_entity.pdbx_description
1 polymer ?
#
loop_
_entity_poly.entity_id
_entity_poly.type
_entity_poly.pdbx_seq_one_letter_code
_entity_poly.pdbx_strand_id
1 'polypeptide(L)' 'MELLPKLSQNLLEILNDEEYYDITIEVGNDPYIKIFRAHMVILHYRSPYLRRILSTKNKKKNDDILTH' A
#
# COMPACT_ATOMS: atom_id res chain seq x y z
N MET A 1 -20.15 24.17 3.01
CA MET A 1 -19.82 22.73 3.11
C MET A 1 -18.57 22.43 2.27
N GLU A 2 -17.39 22.94 2.67
CA GLU A 2 -16.16 22.78 1.87
C GLU A 2 -15.21 21.68 2.36
N LEU A 3 -15.56 21.02 3.47
CA LEU A 3 -14.70 19.99 4.06
C LEU A 3 -14.52 18.78 3.14
N LEU A 4 -15.60 18.29 2.53
CA LEU A 4 -15.56 17.07 1.70
C LEU A 4 -14.78 17.24 0.39
N PRO A 5 -14.95 18.33 -0.40
CA PRO A 5 -14.12 18.56 -1.58
C PRO A 5 -12.64 18.68 -1.24
N LYS A 6 -12.28 19.44 -0.18
CA LYS A 6 -10.89 19.62 0.23
C LYS A 6 -10.25 18.31 0.69
N LEU A 7 -10.99 17.54 1.50
CA LEU A 7 -10.54 16.21 1.96
C LEU A 7 -10.33 15.25 0.79
N SER A 8 -11.25 15.21 -0.17
CA SER A 8 -11.12 14.37 -1.36
C SER A 8 -9.87 14.74 -2.17
N GLN A 9 -9.58 16.03 -2.32
CA GLN A 9 -8.38 16.49 -3.02
C GLN A 9 -7.10 16.08 -2.28
N ASN A 10 -7.06 16.22 -0.95
CA ASN A 10 -5.91 15.80 -0.15
C ASN A 10 -5.66 14.29 -0.23
N LEU A 11 -6.71 13.46 -0.27
CA LEU A 11 -6.55 12.02 -0.46
C LEU A 11 -6.08 11.65 -1.87
N LEU A 12 -6.39 12.45 -2.89
CA LEU A 12 -5.88 12.27 -4.25
C LEU A 12 -4.40 12.64 -4.34
N GLU A 13 -3.96 13.67 -3.61
CA GLU A 13 -2.55 14.08 -3.55
C GLU A 13 -1.66 12.93 -3.05
N ILE A 14 -2.11 12.15 -2.06
CA ILE A 14 -1.41 10.96 -1.55
C ILE A 14 -1.12 9.92 -2.64
N LEU A 15 -1.96 9.82 -3.68
CA LEU A 15 -1.77 8.83 -4.74
C LEU A 15 -0.57 9.11 -5.64
N ASN A 16 -0.14 10.38 -5.69
CA ASN A 16 0.97 10.84 -6.53
C ASN A 16 2.20 11.22 -5.72
N ASP A 17 2.13 11.08 -4.39
CA ASP A 17 3.22 11.44 -3.50
C ASP A 17 4.32 10.37 -3.52
N GLU A 18 5.58 10.82 -3.49
CA GLU A 18 6.76 9.96 -3.39
C GLU A 18 7.20 9.68 -1.94
N GLU A 19 6.53 10.29 -0.97
CA GLU A 19 6.76 10.07 0.45
C GLU A 19 5.94 8.89 1.01
N TYR A 20 6.41 8.35 2.15
CA TYR A 20 5.70 7.30 2.93
C TYR A 20 5.42 5.96 2.23
N TYR A 21 6.14 5.64 1.16
CA TYR A 21 6.07 4.30 0.56
C TYR A 21 6.44 3.21 1.58
N ASP A 22 5.50 2.33 1.88
CA ASP A 22 5.60 1.22 2.84
C ASP A 22 5.56 -0.16 2.16
N ILE A 23 5.44 -0.19 0.83
CA ILE A 23 5.51 -1.41 0.03
C ILE A 23 6.25 -1.21 -1.30
N THR A 24 7.03 -2.23 -1.66
CA THR A 24 7.70 -2.37 -2.97
C THR A 24 7.09 -3.57 -3.70
N ILE A 25 6.77 -3.40 -4.98
CA ILE A 25 6.26 -4.43 -5.88
C ILE A 25 7.29 -4.63 -6.99
N GLU A 26 7.81 -5.84 -7.07
CA GLU A 26 8.73 -6.26 -8.12
C GLU A 26 7.94 -7.06 -9.17
N VAL A 27 8.09 -6.69 -10.44
CA VAL A 27 7.39 -7.31 -11.57
C VAL A 27 8.38 -7.73 -12.63
N GLY A 28 8.29 -8.98 -13.06
CA GLY A 28 9.18 -9.57 -14.05
C GLY A 28 10.07 -10.65 -13.45
N ASN A 29 11.02 -11.14 -14.26
CA ASN A 29 12.01 -12.13 -13.88
C ASN A 29 13.40 -11.60 -14.23
N ASP A 30 14.43 -12.09 -13.54
CA ASP A 30 15.83 -11.79 -13.83
C ASP A 30 16.15 -11.98 -15.34
N PRO A 31 16.79 -11.01 -16.02
CA PRO A 31 17.33 -9.72 -15.53
C PRO A 31 16.39 -8.53 -15.65
N TYR A 32 15.15 -8.73 -16.10
CA TYR A 32 14.19 -7.67 -16.42
C TYR A 32 13.16 -7.48 -15.30
N ILE A 33 13.65 -7.14 -14.12
CA ILE A 33 12.79 -6.80 -12.97
C ILE A 33 12.49 -5.30 -12.99
N LYS A 34 11.21 -4.96 -12.86
CA LYS A 34 10.76 -3.58 -12.65
C LYS A 34 10.26 -3.41 -11.22
N ILE A 35 10.70 -2.33 -10.58
CA ILE A 35 10.39 -2.02 -9.18
C ILE A 35 9.38 -0.88 -9.15
N PHE A 36 8.29 -1.08 -8.41
CA PHE A 36 7.27 -0.06 -8.14
C PHE A 36 7.16 0.16 -6.64
N ARG A 37 7.20 1.43 -6.22
CA ARG A 37 6.95 1.82 -4.83
C ARG A 37 5.52 2.33 -4.72
N ALA A 38 4.84 1.97 -3.64
CA ALA A 38 3.43 2.33 -3.44
C ALA A 38 3.07 2.41 -1.96
N HIS A 39 1.83 2.83 -1.68
CA HIS A 39 1.25 2.86 -0.34
C HIS A 39 0.30 1.68 -0.13
N MET A 40 0.58 0.88 0.89
CA MET A 40 -0.14 -0.34 1.22
C MET A 40 -1.60 -0.05 1.57
N VAL A 41 -1.88 1.05 2.26
CA VAL A 41 -3.24 1.48 2.60
C VAL A 41 -4.08 1.73 1.34
N ILE A 42 -3.51 2.38 0.32
CA ILE A 42 -4.19 2.66 -0.95
C ILE A 42 -4.47 1.35 -1.68
N LEU A 43 -3.46 0.48 -1.81
CA LEU A 43 -3.61 -0.82 -2.48
C LEU A 43 -4.64 -1.72 -1.76
N HIS A 44 -4.62 -1.73 -0.43
CA HIS A 44 -5.54 -2.49 0.41
C HIS A 44 -6.99 -2.08 0.15
N TYR A 45 -7.28 -0.78 0.06
CA TYR A 45 -8.65 -0.32 -0.13
C TYR A 45 -9.10 -0.33 -1.60
N ARG A 46 -8.20 -0.09 -2.57
CA ARG A 46 -8.55 -0.03 -4.00
C ARG A 46 -8.65 -1.39 -4.70
N SER A 47 -7.99 -2.44 -4.21
CA SER A 47 -7.99 -3.75 -4.86
C SER A 47 -8.39 -4.86 -3.89
N PRO A 48 -9.55 -5.53 -4.07
CA PRO A 48 -9.94 -6.68 -3.26
C PRO A 48 -8.92 -7.83 -3.29
N TYR A 49 -8.21 -8.00 -4.41
CA TYR A 49 -7.17 -9.00 -4.55
C TYR A 49 -5.95 -8.67 -3.68
N LEU A 50 -5.42 -7.46 -3.82
CA LEU A 50 -4.29 -7.01 -3.00
C LEU A 50 -4.67 -6.93 -1.52
N ARG A 51 -5.92 -6.54 -1.20
CA ARG A 51 -6.45 -6.58 0.17
C ARG A 51 -6.21 -7.93 0.82
N ARG A 52 -6.58 -9.03 0.15
CA ARG A 52 -6.41 -10.39 0.68
C ARG A 52 -4.94 -10.72 0.94
N ILE A 53 -4.06 -10.38 -0.01
CA ILE A 53 -2.61 -10.63 0.09
C ILE A 53 -1.96 -9.82 1.22
N LEU A 54 -2.33 -8.54 1.34
CA LEU A 54 -1.78 -7.64 2.35
C LEU A 54 -2.28 -7.98 3.76
N SER A 55 -3.55 -8.40 3.88
CA SER A 55 -4.12 -8.84 5.15
C SER A 55 -3.47 -10.10 5.72
N THR A 56 -3.04 -11.04 4.88
CA THR A 56 -2.35 -12.26 5.36
C THR A 56 -0.92 -11.95 5.81
N LYS A 57 -0.22 -11.02 5.14
CA LYS A 57 1.11 -10.57 5.54
C LYS A 57 1.12 -9.90 6.92
N ASN A 58 0.14 -9.05 7.21
CA ASN A 58 0.04 -8.37 8.51
C ASN A 58 -0.25 -9.32 9.66
N LYS A 59 -1.05 -10.38 9.45
CA LYS A 59 -1.29 -11.39 10.49
C LYS A 59 0.00 -12.08 10.93
N LYS A 60 0.84 -12.48 9.97
CA LYS A 60 2.14 -13.10 10.27
C LYS A 60 3.09 -12.16 11.06
N LYS A 61 3.07 -10.86 10.77
CA LYS A 61 3.86 -9.87 11.54
C LYS A 61 3.39 -9.76 12.99
N ASN A 62 2.08 -9.80 13.22
CA ASN A 62 1.55 -9.71 14.59
C ASN A 62 1.86 -10.97 15.41
N ASP A 63 1.90 -12.13 14.77
CA ASP A 63 2.29 -13.38 15.44
C ASP A 63 3.77 -13.36 15.87
N ASP A 64 4.67 -12.78 15.06
CA ASP A 64 6.10 -12.60 15.39
C ASP A 64 6.34 -11.55 16.50
N ILE A 65 5.46 -10.55 16.64
CA ILE A 65 5.57 -9.51 17.68
C ILE A 65 5.07 -10.04 19.04
N LEU A 66 4.20 -11.05 19.07
CA LEU A 66 3.63 -11.62 20.30
C LEU A 66 4.49 -12.71 20.94
N THR A 67 5.60 -13.11 20.31
CA THR A 67 6.50 -14.18 20.78
C THR A 67 7.74 -13.69 21.54
N HIS A 68 7.77 -12.43 21.98
CA HIS A 68 8.85 -11.87 22.80
C HIS A 68 8.35 -11.30 24.13
#